data_AF-A0A949LRE8-F1
#
_entry.id   AF-A0A949LRE8-F1
#
_cell.length_a   1.000
_cell.length_b   1.000
_cell.length_c   1.000
_cell.angle_alpha   90.00
_cell.angle_beta   90.00
_cell.angle_gamma   90.00
#
_symmetry.space_group_name_H-M   'P 1'
#
loop_
_entity.id
_entity.type
_entity.pdbx_description
1 polymer ?
#
loop_
_entity_poly.entity_id
_entity_poly.type
_entity_poly.pdbx_seq_one_letter_code
_entity_poly.pdbx_strand_id
1 'polypeptide(L)'
;MKKYAKPQAYAVETKDHRYAGTFEVLVPLPDRVKPHRLAQQFPTQQAAEGWIHSDEGQDAIAELFAAHKPAPVKAGNGKAGKR
;
A
#
# COMPACT_ATOMS: atom_id res chain seq x y z
N MET A 1 -8.04 -9.87 19.58
CA MET A 1 -7.38 -10.05 18.26
C MET A 1 -7.30 -8.69 17.59
N LYS A 2 -6.12 -8.04 17.58
CA LYS A 2 -5.89 -6.90 16.70
C LYS A 2 -5.80 -7.48 15.29
N LYS A 3 -6.90 -7.41 14.53
CA LYS A 3 -6.87 -7.66 13.09
C LYS A 3 -5.74 -6.78 12.56
N TYR A 4 -4.75 -7.35 11.89
CA TYR A 4 -3.78 -6.55 11.14
C TYR A 4 -4.61 -5.76 10.12
N ALA A 5 -4.99 -4.54 10.48
CA ALA A 5 -5.55 -3.58 9.56
C ALA A 5 -4.38 -3.24 8.64
N LYS A 6 -4.34 -3.89 7.47
CA LYS A 6 -3.38 -3.55 6.43
C LYS A 6 -3.41 -2.02 6.29
N PRO A 7 -2.27 -1.34 6.16
CA PRO A 7 -2.27 0.10 5.94
C PRO A 7 -3.17 0.38 4.74
N GLN A 8 -4.32 0.99 4.99
CA GLN A 8 -5.34 1.19 3.97
C GLN A 8 -4.80 2.28 3.05
N ALA A 9 -4.68 1.97 1.76
CA ALA A 9 -4.42 3.00 0.77
C ALA A 9 -5.49 4.09 0.89
N TYR A 10 -5.11 5.35 0.66
CA TYR A 10 -6.02 6.48 0.77
C TYR A 10 -5.82 7.44 -0.41
N ALA A 11 -6.92 8.07 -0.81
CA ALA A 11 -6.90 9.10 -1.83
C ALA A 11 -6.45 10.43 -1.23
N VAL A 12 -5.67 11.20 -1.98
CA VAL A 12 -5.27 12.56 -1.64
C VAL A 12 -5.31 13.42 -2.90
N GLU A 13 -5.64 14.71 -2.75
CA GLU A 13 -5.53 15.65 -3.86
C GLU A 13 -4.05 15.81 -4.26
N THR A 14 -3.79 15.78 -5.57
CA THR A 14 -2.41 15.94 -6.05
C THR A 14 -1.93 17.36 -5.79
N LYS A 15 -0.67 17.47 -5.39
CA LYS A 15 -0.01 18.77 -5.21
C LYS A 15 0.73 19.23 -6.46
N ASP A 16 0.73 18.43 -7.53
CA ASP A 16 1.34 18.80 -8.80
C ASP A 16 0.40 19.75 -9.57
N HIS A 17 0.85 20.97 -9.79
CA HIS A 17 0.10 22.00 -10.53
C HIS A 17 -0.30 21.56 -11.94
N ARG A 18 0.43 20.62 -12.55
CA ARG A 18 0.09 20.08 -13.88
C ARG A 18 -1.20 19.27 -13.89
N TYR A 19 -1.56 18.75 -12.73
CA TYR A 19 -2.68 17.84 -12.54
C TYR A 19 -3.65 18.37 -11.47
N ALA A 20 -3.66 19.69 -11.26
CA ALA A 20 -4.52 20.33 -10.27
C ALA A 20 -5.99 19.91 -10.45
N GLY A 21 -6.66 19.58 -9.34
CA GLY A 21 -8.02 19.06 -9.35
C GLY A 21 -8.14 17.55 -9.58
N THR A 22 -7.02 16.82 -9.64
CA THR A 22 -7.02 15.34 -9.65
C THR A 22 -6.59 14.76 -8.30
N PHE A 23 -6.89 13.49 -8.10
CA PHE A 23 -6.58 12.73 -6.90
C PHE A 23 -5.60 11.62 -7.22
N GLU A 24 -4.64 11.42 -6.32
CA GLU A 24 -3.66 10.36 -6.36
C GLU A 24 -3.88 9.42 -5.17
N VAL A 25 -3.53 8.15 -5.34
CA VAL A 25 -3.65 7.14 -4.28
C VAL A 25 -2.30 6.94 -3.62
N LEU A 26 -2.28 7.06 -2.29
CA LEU A 26 -1.12 6.83 -1.45
C LEU A 26 -1.27 5.51 -0.70
N VAL A 27 -0.26 4.64 -0.84
CA VAL A 27 -0.20 3.33 -0.19
C VAL A 27 0.93 3.34 0.85
N PRO A 28 0.63 3.30 2.16
CA PRO A 28 1.66 3.20 3.19
C PRO A 28 2.31 1.81 3.14
N LEU A 29 3.61 1.78 2.85
CA LEU A 29 4.39 0.54 2.78
C LEU A 29 5.21 0.35 4.06
N PRO A 30 5.40 -0.88 4.55
CA PRO A 30 6.05 -1.15 5.82
C PRO A 30 7.57 -0.91 5.79
N ASP A 31 8.17 -0.98 4.60
CA ASP A 31 9.59 -0.70 4.34
C ASP A 31 9.91 0.80 4.35
N ARG A 32 8.90 1.66 4.14
CA ARG A 32 9.10 3.07 3.81
C ARG A 32 8.49 3.99 4.87
N VAL A 33 9.22 5.06 5.17
CA VAL A 33 8.68 6.17 5.99
C VAL A 33 7.63 6.98 5.23
N LYS A 34 7.78 7.11 3.90
CA LYS A 34 6.85 7.86 3.04
C LYS A 34 5.92 6.89 2.28
N PRO A 35 4.61 7.18 2.21
CA PRO A 35 3.69 6.41 1.38
C PRO A 35 4.16 6.33 -0.07
N HIS A 36 3.93 5.18 -0.71
CA HIS A 36 4.11 5.03 -2.13
C HIS A 36 2.95 5.70 -2.86
N ARG A 37 3.28 6.60 -3.78
CA ARG A 37 2.30 7.24 -4.65
C ARG A 37 2.14 6.42 -5.92
N LEU A 38 0.91 6.04 -6.23
CA LEU A 38 0.60 5.40 -7.50
C LEU A 38 0.65 6.41 -8.66
N ALA A 39 1.08 5.95 -9.83
CA ALA A 39 1.18 6.78 -11.03
C ALA A 39 -0.20 7.15 -11.61
N GLN A 40 -1.25 6.43 -11.22
CA GLN A 40 -2.62 6.66 -11.66
C GLN A 40 -3.22 7.90 -11.01
N GLN A 41 -3.94 8.67 -11.81
CA GLN A 41 -4.69 9.83 -11.35
C GLN A 41 -6.17 9.65 -11.57
N PHE A 42 -6.93 10.23 -10.66
CA PHE A 42 -8.37 10.12 -10.63
C PHE A 42 -9.01 11.51 -10.73
N PRO A 43 -10.12 11.67 -11.46
CA PRO A 43 -10.78 12.95 -11.60
C PRO A 43 -11.48 13.41 -10.30
N THR A 44 -11.80 12.47 -9.39
CA THR A 44 -12.48 12.76 -8.12
C THR A 44 -11.96 11.86 -7.00
N GLN A 45 -12.11 12.32 -5.75
CA GLN A 45 -11.79 11.53 -4.56
C GLN A 45 -12.56 10.21 -4.55
N GLN A 46 -13.86 10.25 -4.86
CA GLN A 46 -14.71 9.06 -4.86
C GLN A 46 -14.29 8.03 -5.91
N ALA A 47 -13.77 8.46 -7.06
CA ALA A 47 -13.24 7.55 -8.07
C ALA A 47 -11.95 6.87 -7.58
N ALA A 48 -11.06 7.61 -6.92
CA ALA A 48 -9.85 7.06 -6.31
C ALA A 48 -10.19 6.06 -5.18
N GLU A 49 -11.12 6.42 -4.29
CA GLU A 49 -11.59 5.54 -3.22
C GLU A 49 -12.31 4.30 -3.78
N GLY A 50 -13.16 4.48 -4.79
CA GLY A 50 -13.82 3.39 -5.49
C GLY A 50 -12.84 2.39 -6.09
N TRP A 51 -11.75 2.87 -6.69
CA TRP A 51 -10.66 2.03 -7.17
C TRP A 51 -9.90 1.35 -6.02
N ILE A 52 -9.58 2.06 -4.93
CA ILE A 52 -8.95 1.45 -3.74
C ILE A 52 -9.77 0.27 -3.22
N HIS A 53 -11.10 0.36 -3.28
CA HIS A 53 -12.02 -0.67 -2.80
C HIS A 53 -12.46 -1.67 -3.89
N SER A 54 -12.03 -1.50 -5.14
CA SER A 54 -12.29 -2.46 -6.20
C SER A 54 -11.34 -3.65 -6.12
N ASP A 55 -11.71 -4.76 -6.77
CA ASP A 55 -10.85 -5.94 -6.87
C ASP A 55 -9.51 -5.59 -7.54
N GLU A 56 -9.56 -4.80 -8.61
CA GLU A 56 -8.37 -4.32 -9.33
C GLU A 56 -7.43 -3.52 -8.43
N GLY A 57 -7.95 -2.57 -7.64
CA GLY A 57 -7.10 -1.78 -6.76
C GLY A 57 -6.56 -2.60 -5.59
N GLN A 58 -7.35 -3.52 -5.04
CA GLN A 58 -6.89 -4.45 -4.00
C GLN A 58 -5.77 -5.36 -4.50
N ASP A 59 -5.87 -5.88 -5.72
CA ASP A 59 -4.84 -6.72 -6.34
C ASP A 59 -3.56 -5.92 -6.61
N ALA A 60 -3.66 -4.73 -7.21
CA ALA A 60 -2.51 -3.86 -7.45
C ALA A 60 -1.80 -3.46 -6.15
N ILE A 61 -2.57 -3.15 -5.10
CA ILE A 61 -2.02 -2.86 -3.77
C ILE A 61 -1.34 -4.12 -3.21
N ALA A 62 -1.96 -5.30 -3.32
CA ALA A 62 -1.39 -6.55 -2.83
C ALA A 62 -0.06 -6.90 -3.54
N GLU A 63 0.03 -6.70 -4.85
CA GLU A 63 1.27 -6.85 -5.62
C GLU A 63 2.34 -5.85 -5.16
N LEU A 64 1.96 -4.58 -4.93
CA LEU A 64 2.86 -3.57 -4.39
C LEU A 64 3.42 -3.99 -3.02
N PHE A 65 2.57 -4.52 -2.13
CA PHE A 65 2.99 -5.06 -0.84
C PHE A 65 3.85 -6.33 -0.97
N ALA A 66 3.61 -7.17 -1.98
CA ALA A 66 4.43 -8.35 -2.23
C ALA A 66 5.84 -7.96 -2.73
N ALA A 67 5.93 -6.97 -3.60
CA ALA A 67 7.19 -6.43 -4.11
C ALA A 67 8.02 -5.71 -3.03
N HIS A 68 7.35 -5.06 -2.06
CA HIS A 68 7.99 -4.33 -0.96
C HIS A 68 7.96 -5.07 0.38
N LYS A 69 7.61 -6.36 0.36
CA LYS A 69 7.76 -7.20 1.53
C LYS A 69 9.26 -7.25 1.83
N PRO A 70 9.72 -6.84 3.03
CA PRO A 70 11.10 -7.14 3.39
C PRO A 70 11.25 -8.66 3.25
N ALA A 71 12.34 -9.08 2.59
CA ALA A 71 12.68 -10.48 2.40
C ALA A 71 12.29 -11.28 3.64
N PRO A 72 11.70 -12.49 3.52
CA PRO A 72 11.25 -13.24 4.68
C PRO A 72 12.40 -13.25 5.68
N VAL A 73 12.20 -12.59 6.83
CA VAL A 73 13.12 -12.72 7.96
C VAL A 73 13.27 -14.21 8.12
N LYS A 74 14.46 -14.73 7.74
CA LYS A 74 14.78 -16.15 7.77
C LYS A 74 14.36 -16.61 9.14
N ALA A 75 13.24 -17.34 9.21
CA ALA A 75 12.70 -17.82 10.47
C ALA A 75 13.85 -18.58 11.11
N GLY A 76 14.41 -18.02 12.18
CA GLY A 76 15.49 -18.62 12.92
C GLY A 76 14.99 -19.99 13.33
N ASN A 77 15.50 -21.04 12.68
CA ASN A 77 15.18 -22.39 13.05
C ASN A 77 15.96 -22.69 14.31
N GLY A 78 15.40 -22.28 15.45
CA GLY A 78 15.72 -22.86 16.74
C GLY A 78 15.36 -24.34 16.71
N LYS A 79 16.37 -25.20 16.53
CA LYS A 79 16.42 -26.49 17.24
C LYS A 79 17.39 -26.26 18.39
N ALA A 80 16.88 -25.89 19.56
CA ALA A 80 16.49 -26.82 20.61
C ALA A 80 17.72 -27.60 21.12
N GLY A 81 18.18 -27.22 22.30
CA GLY A 81 19.22 -27.94 23.02
C GLY A 81 18.86 -29.40 23.24
N LYS A 82 19.88 -30.25 23.26
CA LYS A 82 19.79 -31.54 23.91
C LYS A 82 21.18 -31.93 24.43
N ARG A 83 21.31 -31.79 25.75
CA ARG A 83 22.13 -32.55 26.72
C ARG A 83 23.64 -32.60 26.50
#